data_AF-A0A1W9LG91-F1
#
_entry.id   AF-A0A1W9LG91-F1
#
_cell.length_a   1.000
_cell.length_b   1.000
_cell.length_c   1.000
_cell.angle_alpha   90.00
_cell.angle_beta   90.00
_cell.angle_gamma   90.00
#
_symmetry.space_group_name_H-M   'P 1'
#
loop_
_entity.id
_entity.type
_entity.pdbx_description
1 polymer ?
#
loop_
_entity_poly.entity_id
_entity_poly.type
_entity_poly.pdbx_seq_one_letter_code
_entity_poly.pdbx_strand_id
1 'polypeptide(L)'
;VSPRPFRVNAGAVHAYTRIPGGKTRYLSELSAGDHVLITDYKGNTTNGIIGRLKIEKRPLMLVKALSGGRQITTILQNAETIRLTSPDGTPVSVVSLKKGDKVLVAAEESGRHFGHKIDESILEK
;
A
#
# COMPACT_ATOMS: atom_id res chain seq x y z
N VAL A 1 2.51 27.97 -5.49
CA VAL A 1 1.85 27.23 -4.38
C VAL A 1 2.85 26.22 -3.86
N SER A 2 3.31 26.34 -2.60
CA SER A 2 4.22 25.34 -2.04
C SER A 2 3.56 23.97 -2.04
N PRO A 3 4.22 22.91 -2.57
CA PRO A 3 3.71 21.56 -2.43
C PRO A 3 3.52 21.27 -0.93
N ARG A 4 2.35 20.73 -0.56
CA ARG A 4 2.13 20.31 0.82
C ARG A 4 3.20 19.26 1.16
N PRO A 5 3.94 19.42 2.27
CA PRO A 5 5.27 18.82 2.41
C PRO A 5 5.30 17.29 2.34
N PHE A 6 4.20 16.59 2.63
CA PHE A 6 4.07 15.15 2.37
C PHE A 6 2.61 14.70 2.52
N ARG A 7 2.02 14.06 1.49
CA ARG A 7 0.73 13.36 1.58
C ARG A 7 0.84 12.03 0.85
N VAL A 8 0.57 10.93 1.54
CA VAL A 8 0.53 9.59 0.95
C VAL A 8 -0.92 9.11 0.91
N ASN A 9 -1.34 8.56 -0.23
CA ASN A 9 -2.60 7.83 -0.31
C ASN A 9 -2.33 6.40 0.14
N ALA A 10 -2.98 5.95 1.22
CA ALA A 10 -2.65 4.69 1.86
C ALA A 10 -3.42 3.48 1.28
N GLY A 11 -4.65 3.67 0.79
CA GLY A 11 -5.51 2.61 0.28
C GLY A 11 -6.86 2.53 0.99
N ALA A 12 -7.56 1.40 0.86
CA ALA A 12 -8.82 1.14 1.55
C ALA A 12 -8.60 0.80 3.03
N VAL A 13 -9.59 1.10 3.89
CA VAL A 13 -9.45 0.96 5.36
C VAL A 13 -9.08 -0.45 5.85
N HIS A 14 -9.44 -1.50 5.10
CA HIS A 14 -9.11 -2.89 5.41
C HIS A 14 -7.72 -3.32 4.94
N ALA A 15 -7.00 -2.48 4.19
CA ALA A 15 -5.65 -2.82 3.75
C ALA A 15 -4.68 -2.74 4.93
N TYR A 16 -3.60 -3.50 4.84
CA TYR A 16 -2.50 -3.45 5.80
C TYR A 16 -1.41 -2.49 5.34
N THR A 17 -0.73 -1.88 6.30
CA THR A 17 0.56 -1.22 6.08
C THR A 17 1.64 -1.83 6.95
N ARG A 18 2.89 -1.69 6.53
CA ARG A 18 4.06 -2.07 7.34
C ARG A 18 4.35 -0.99 8.37
N ILE A 19 4.65 -1.44 9.58
CA ILE A 19 5.14 -0.60 10.67
C ILE A 19 6.54 -1.07 11.07
N PRO A 20 7.32 -0.26 11.81
CA PRO A 20 8.65 -0.67 12.27
C PRO A 20 8.64 -1.98 13.07
N GLY A 21 9.77 -2.68 13.09
CA GLY A 21 9.91 -3.97 13.78
C GLY A 21 9.32 -5.16 13.01
N GLY A 22 9.12 -5.01 11.69
CA GLY A 22 8.67 -6.10 10.81
C GLY A 22 7.22 -6.51 11.01
N LYS A 23 6.38 -5.63 11.59
CA LYS A 23 4.97 -5.88 11.84
C LYS A 23 4.07 -5.20 10.80
N THR A 24 2.79 -5.59 10.76
CA THR A 24 1.76 -4.89 9.98
C THR A 24 0.59 -4.47 10.86
N ARG A 25 -0.16 -3.46 10.42
CA ARG A 25 -1.42 -3.00 11.04
C ARG A 25 -2.44 -2.66 9.97
N TYR A 26 -3.72 -2.75 10.29
CA TYR A 26 -4.77 -2.28 9.39
C TYR A 26 -4.73 -0.76 9.29
N LEU A 27 -5.03 -0.21 8.11
CA LEU A 27 -5.14 1.25 7.94
C LEU A 27 -6.23 1.86 8.82
N SER A 28 -7.31 1.12 9.11
CA SER A 28 -8.37 1.54 10.03
C SER A 28 -7.95 1.70 11.48
N GLU A 29 -6.85 1.06 11.89
CA GLU A 29 -6.37 1.09 13.28
C GLU A 29 -5.39 2.23 13.54
N LEU A 30 -4.85 2.85 12.49
CA LEU A 30 -3.83 3.88 12.62
C LEU A 30 -4.40 5.19 13.16
N SER A 31 -3.58 5.88 13.94
CA SER A 31 -3.85 7.18 14.54
C SER A 31 -2.69 8.16 14.31
N ALA A 32 -2.93 9.45 14.57
CA ALA A 32 -1.84 10.43 14.59
C ALA A 32 -0.81 10.05 15.68
N GLY A 33 0.48 10.19 15.37
CA GLY A 33 1.59 9.75 16.22
C GLY A 33 2.04 8.31 15.96
N ASP A 34 1.25 7.49 15.26
CA ASP A 34 1.70 6.14 14.91
C ASP A 34 2.87 6.16 13.92
N HIS A 35 3.79 5.22 14.12
CA HIS A 35 4.91 5.00 13.21
C HIS A 35 4.52 4.08 12.06
N VAL A 36 5.00 4.40 10.86
CA VAL A 36 4.84 3.60 9.65
C VAL A 36 6.15 3.47 8.90
N LEU A 37 6.27 2.43 8.09
CA LEU A 37 7.44 2.23 7.24
C LEU A 37 7.17 2.83 5.85
N ILE A 38 8.00 3.77 5.43
CA ILE A 38 7.99 4.35 4.08
C ILE A 38 9.06 3.61 3.28
N THR A 39 8.69 3.11 2.10
CA THR A 39 9.60 2.35 1.22
C THR A 39 9.76 3.06 -0.11
N ASP A 40 10.99 3.22 -0.60
CA ASP A 40 11.26 3.73 -1.94
C ASP A 40 11.24 2.62 -3.00
N TYR A 41 11.37 2.99 -4.28
CA TYR A 41 11.33 2.05 -5.39
C TYR A 41 12.53 1.08 -5.45
N LYS A 42 13.59 1.34 -4.68
CA LYS A 42 14.77 0.47 -4.54
C LYS A 42 14.64 -0.48 -3.34
N GLY A 43 13.57 -0.36 -2.56
CA GLY A 43 13.36 -1.15 -1.35
C GLY A 43 14.02 -0.56 -0.10
N ASN A 44 14.60 0.65 -0.16
CA ASN A 44 15.11 1.31 1.04
C ASN A 44 13.93 1.76 1.90
N THR A 45 14.08 1.64 3.21
CA THR A 45 13.00 1.95 4.15
C THR A 45 13.39 3.00 5.17
N THR A 46 12.46 3.91 5.47
CA THR A 46 12.59 4.94 6.49
C THR A 46 11.36 4.94 7.39
N ASN A 47 11.55 5.17 8.69
CA ASN A 47 10.44 5.33 9.63
C ASN A 47 9.80 6.71 9.47
N GLY A 48 8.49 6.74 9.22
CA GLY A 48 7.67 7.95 9.24
C GLY A 48 6.76 8.00 10.46
N ILE A 49 6.33 9.20 10.84
CA ILE A 49 5.32 9.44 11.87
C ILE A 49 4.08 10.03 11.20
N ILE A 50 2.90 9.48 11.50
CA ILE A 50 1.65 9.98 10.95
C ILE A 50 1.28 11.29 11.66
N GLY A 51 1.28 12.40 10.91
CA GLY A 51 0.79 13.68 11.43
C GLY A 51 -0.74 13.74 11.54
N ARG A 52 -1.44 13.24 10.51
CA ARG A 52 -2.92 13.22 10.46
C ARG A 52 -3.40 12.15 9.49
N LEU A 53 -4.50 11.49 9.83
CA LEU A 53 -5.27 10.65 8.90
C LEU A 53 -6.52 11.37 8.43
N LYS A 54 -6.89 11.14 7.17
CA LYS A 54 -8.14 11.58 6.58
C LYS A 54 -8.77 10.40 5.88
N ILE A 55 -9.93 9.97 6.36
CA ILE A 55 -10.76 8.94 5.74
C ILE A 55 -11.87 9.66 4.98
N GLU A 56 -12.01 9.35 3.69
CA GLU A 56 -13.06 9.93 2.84
C GLU A 56 -13.78 8.85 2.05
N LYS A 57 -15.08 9.03 1.83
CA LYS A 57 -15.87 8.16 0.94
C LYS A 57 -15.69 8.64 -0.49
N ARG A 58 -15.21 7.76 -1.36
CA ARG A 58 -14.91 8.04 -2.77
C ARG A 58 -15.22 6.80 -3.62
N PRO A 59 -15.42 6.95 -4.93
CA PRO A 59 -15.42 5.81 -5.85
C PRO A 59 -14.11 5.02 -5.72
N LEU A 60 -14.23 3.70 -5.66
CA LEU A 60 -13.11 2.77 -5.54
C LEU A 60 -12.98 1.96 -6.83
N MET A 61 -11.78 1.43 -7.06
CA MET A 61 -11.49 0.49 -8.15
C MET A 61 -10.71 -0.70 -7.61
N LEU A 62 -11.01 -1.88 -8.16
CA LEU A 62 -10.28 -3.11 -7.91
C LEU A 62 -9.11 -3.19 -8.89
N VAL A 63 -7.90 -3.26 -8.36
CA VAL A 63 -6.69 -3.52 -9.15
C VAL A 63 -6.27 -4.96 -8.90
N LYS A 64 -6.06 -5.72 -9.99
CA LYS A 64 -5.51 -7.07 -9.95
C LYS A 64 -4.13 -7.07 -10.60
N ALA A 65 -3.19 -7.75 -9.98
CA ALA A 65 -1.83 -7.92 -10.51
C ALA A 65 -1.39 -9.38 -10.39
N LEU A 66 -0.42 -9.78 -11.20
CA LEU A 66 0.24 -11.08 -11.11
C LEU A 66 1.66 -10.85 -10.58
N SER A 67 2.04 -11.54 -9.50
CA SER A 67 3.39 -11.51 -8.94
C SER A 67 3.79 -12.91 -8.48
N GLY A 68 4.95 -13.39 -8.93
CA GLY A 68 5.45 -14.73 -8.58
C GLY A 68 4.45 -15.87 -8.89
N GLY A 69 3.68 -15.75 -9.98
CA GLY A 69 2.64 -16.73 -10.35
C GLY A 69 1.35 -16.66 -9.53
N ARG A 70 1.25 -15.75 -8.55
CA ARG A 70 0.06 -15.54 -7.73
C ARG A 70 -0.68 -14.28 -8.15
N GLN A 71 -2.00 -14.38 -8.27
CA GLN A 71 -2.84 -13.19 -8.44
C GLN A 71 -3.00 -12.51 -7.09
N ILE A 72 -2.73 -11.21 -7.05
CA ILE A 72 -2.98 -10.35 -5.90
C ILE A 72 -4.00 -9.28 -6.27
N THR A 73 -4.71 -8.78 -5.27
CA THR A 73 -5.72 -7.75 -5.44
C THR A 73 -5.52 -6.63 -4.43
N THR A 74 -5.94 -5.42 -4.81
CA THR A 74 -6.07 -4.30 -3.88
C THR A 74 -7.18 -3.38 -4.34
N ILE A 75 -7.79 -2.67 -3.39
CA ILE A 75 -8.82 -1.69 -3.67
C ILE A 75 -8.23 -0.30 -3.40
N LEU A 76 -8.27 0.54 -4.43
CA LEU A 76 -7.74 1.90 -4.41
C LEU A 76 -8.85 2.89 -4.74
N GLN A 77 -8.66 4.13 -4.31
CA GLN A 77 -9.53 5.21 -4.76
C GLN A 77 -9.37 5.42 -6.27
N ASN A 78 -10.49 5.51 -6.98
CA ASN A 78 -10.50 5.81 -8.40
C ASN A 78 -10.33 7.33 -8.60
N ALA A 79 -9.09 7.81 -8.60
CA ALA A 79 -8.76 9.21 -8.85
C ALA A 79 -7.36 9.36 -9.45
N GLU A 80 -7.17 10.38 -10.29
CA GLU A 80 -5.91 10.64 -10.98
C GLU A 80 -4.72 10.87 -10.03
N THR A 81 -4.97 11.45 -8.85
CA THR A 81 -3.90 11.72 -7.86
C THR A 81 -3.45 10.49 -7.09
N ILE A 82 -4.07 9.32 -7.30
CA ILE A 82 -3.63 8.06 -6.72
C ILE A 82 -2.59 7.46 -7.68
N ARG A 83 -1.38 7.24 -7.17
CA ARG A 83 -0.25 6.72 -7.95
C ARG A 83 0.26 5.44 -7.30
N LEU A 84 0.59 4.47 -8.15
CA LEU A 84 1.47 3.34 -7.83
C LEU A 84 2.88 3.65 -8.34
N THR A 85 3.85 2.82 -8.03
CA THR A 85 5.26 3.02 -8.42
C THR A 85 5.65 1.98 -9.45
N SER A 86 6.16 2.39 -10.62
CA SER A 86 6.75 1.46 -11.60
C SER A 86 8.14 0.98 -11.16
N PRO A 87 8.70 -0.07 -11.80
CA PRO A 87 10.01 -0.61 -11.42
C PRO A 87 11.19 0.38 -11.48
N ASP A 88 11.09 1.43 -12.29
CA ASP A 88 12.08 2.51 -12.42
C ASP A 88 11.85 3.67 -11.43
N GLY A 89 10.82 3.58 -10.58
CA GLY A 89 10.46 4.62 -9.62
C GLY A 89 9.50 5.69 -10.14
N THR A 90 9.10 5.62 -11.41
CA THR A 90 8.14 6.57 -11.99
C THR A 90 6.75 6.40 -11.34
N PRO A 91 6.06 7.49 -10.95
CA PRO A 91 4.70 7.39 -10.45
C PRO A 91 3.71 7.09 -11.58
N VAL A 92 2.92 6.02 -11.44
CA VAL A 92 1.91 5.58 -12.41
C VAL A 92 0.52 5.85 -11.87
N SER A 93 -0.30 6.60 -12.62
CA SER A 93 -1.69 6.85 -12.25
C SER A 93 -2.52 5.58 -12.23
N VAL A 94 -3.36 5.38 -11.21
CA VAL A 94 -4.28 4.23 -11.21
C VAL A 94 -5.31 4.30 -12.34
N VAL A 95 -5.71 5.51 -12.75
CA VAL A 95 -6.69 5.70 -13.83
C VAL A 95 -6.10 5.52 -15.23
N SER A 96 -4.77 5.48 -15.37
CA SER A 96 -4.09 5.20 -16.63
C SER A 96 -3.62 3.75 -16.73
N LEU A 97 -3.81 2.93 -15.69
CA LEU A 97 -3.39 1.54 -15.68
C LEU A 97 -4.11 0.76 -16.77
N LYS A 98 -3.34 -0.03 -17.51
CA LYS A 98 -3.83 -1.00 -18.49
C LYS A 98 -3.19 -2.36 -18.25
N LYS A 99 -3.84 -3.40 -18.77
CA LYS A 99 -3.30 -4.77 -18.71
C LYS A 99 -1.90 -4.80 -19.32
N GLY A 100 -0.94 -5.34 -18.58
CA GLY A 100 0.47 -5.42 -18.98
C GLY A 100 1.37 -4.36 -18.35
N ASP A 101 0.80 -3.31 -17.76
CA ASP A 101 1.59 -2.35 -16.98
C ASP A 101 2.20 -3.03 -15.75
N LYS A 102 3.41 -2.61 -15.40
CA LYS A 102 4.16 -3.14 -14.25
C LYS A 102 4.23 -2.11 -13.15
N VAL A 103 3.96 -2.55 -11.93
CA VAL A 103 4.09 -1.76 -10.71
C VAL A 103 4.81 -2.60 -9.65
N LEU A 104 5.45 -1.92 -8.70
CA LEU A 104 6.12 -2.56 -7.58
C LEU A 104 5.10 -3.16 -6.62
N VAL A 105 5.49 -4.30 -6.07
CA VAL A 105 4.74 -5.04 -5.06
C VAL A 105 5.73 -5.44 -3.98
N ALA A 106 5.35 -5.25 -2.71
CA ALA A 106 6.05 -5.84 -1.59
C ALA A 106 5.50 -7.24 -1.33
N ALA A 107 6.20 -8.28 -1.81
CA ALA A 107 5.82 -9.67 -1.58
C ALA A 107 6.49 -10.23 -0.32
N GLU A 108 5.78 -11.08 0.41
CA GLU A 108 6.33 -11.92 1.48
C GLU A 108 5.83 -13.35 1.28
N GLU A 109 6.65 -14.35 1.62
CA GLU A 109 6.33 -15.77 1.36
C GLU A 109 5.31 -16.36 2.35
N SER A 110 5.12 -15.73 3.51
CA SER A 110 4.36 -16.26 4.66
C SER A 110 3.10 -15.43 4.98
N GLY A 111 2.08 -16.09 5.54
CA GLY A 111 0.91 -15.42 6.11
C GLY A 111 1.26 -14.52 7.30
N ARG A 112 0.34 -13.62 7.65
CA ARG A 112 0.46 -12.78 8.86
C ARG A 112 -0.83 -12.85 9.67
N HIS A 113 -0.70 -13.10 10.97
CA HIS A 113 -1.80 -13.04 11.94
C HIS A 113 -1.50 -11.93 12.95
N PHE A 114 -2.41 -10.96 13.10
CA PHE A 114 -2.23 -9.77 13.95
C PHE A 114 -0.88 -9.05 13.76
N GLY A 115 -0.38 -8.99 12.52
CA GLY A 115 0.87 -8.30 12.20
C GLY A 115 2.14 -9.11 12.43
N HIS A 116 2.06 -10.33 12.97
CA HIS A 116 3.19 -11.23 13.15
C HIS A 116 3.31 -12.21 11.98
N LYS A 117 4.55 -12.54 11.58
CA LYS A 117 4.85 -13.53 10.53
C LYS A 117 4.52 -14.94 11.06
N ILE A 118 3.64 -15.67 10.40
CA ILE A 118 3.26 -17.04 10.77
C ILE A 118 3.21 -17.90 9.51
N ASP A 119 3.65 -19.16 9.58
CA ASP A 119 3.34 -20.15 8.55
C ASP A 119 1.87 -20.56 8.72
N GLU A 120 1.00 -19.95 7.93
CA GLU A 120 -0.44 -20.20 7.93
C GLU A 120 -0.96 -20.32 6.50
N SER A 121 -1.96 -21.19 6.29
CA SER A 121 -2.62 -21.37 5.01
C SER A 121 -3.89 -20.52 4.99
N ILE A 122 -3.83 -19.34 4.35
CA ILE A 122 -4.93 -18.38 4.29
C ILE A 122 -5.56 -18.43 2.90
N LEU A 123 -6.89 -18.61 2.84
CA LEU A 123 -7.68 -18.51 1.61
C LEU A 123 -8.41 -17.17 1.57
N GLU A 124 -7.94 -16.26 0.73
CA GLU A 124 -8.63 -14.99 0.41
C GLU A 124 -9.45 -15.17 -0.89
N LYS A 125 -10.68 -14.64 -0.95
CA LYS A 125 -11.62 -14.77 -2.09
C LYS A 125 -11.93 -13.42 -2.74
#